data_AF-A0AAD4EIE6-F1
#
_entry.id   AF-A0AAD4EIE6-F1
#
_cell.length_a   1.000
_cell.length_b   1.000
_cell.length_c   1.000
_cell.angle_alpha   90.00
_cell.angle_beta   90.00
_cell.angle_gamma   90.00
#
_symmetry.space_group_name_H-M   'P 1'
#
loop_
_entity.id
_entity.type
_entity.pdbx_description
1 polymer ?
#
loop_
_entity_poly.entity_id
_entity_poly.type
_entity_poly.pdbx_seq_one_letter_code
_entity_poly.pdbx_strand_id
1 'polypeptide(L)'
;MPLESRRYPSLVMGVVTSSNITLVSEVSGILGLGFSRHSEISARAASATPFFSTLAQQGILDYPIFGLSLKRNATRTFTLGAIDVSVVQNVSQVVWNEVVSFSPIGTQTNISGYFYWVIRMSSFAVNGTQYTPQPTYPGPNGNSSIALLDVGTTGLYGPYQDVSS
;
A
#
# COMPACT_ATOMS: atom_id res chain seq x y z
N MET A 1 -5.56 -3.27 -18.98
CA MET A 1 -4.45 -3.48 -19.93
C MET A 1 -3.42 -4.38 -19.25
N PRO A 2 -3.06 -5.56 -19.81
CA PRO A 2 -2.06 -6.45 -19.20
C PRO A 2 -0.66 -5.84 -19.29
N LEU A 3 0.22 -6.17 -18.34
CA LEU A 3 1.62 -5.71 -18.25
C LEU A 3 2.52 -6.17 -19.43
N GLU A 4 2.01 -7.02 -20.34
CA GLU A 4 2.83 -7.90 -21.19
C GLU A 4 3.34 -7.32 -22.51
N SER A 5 3.13 -6.03 -22.84
CA SER A 5 3.65 -5.48 -24.12
C SER A 5 4.29 -4.09 -24.09
N ARG A 6 4.50 -3.49 -22.90
CA ARG A 6 5.10 -2.14 -22.80
C ARG A 6 6.51 -2.23 -22.23
N ARG A 7 7.51 -1.77 -23.00
CA ARG A 7 8.87 -1.55 -22.46
C ARG A 7 8.80 -0.38 -21.48
N TYR A 8 8.93 -0.69 -20.21
CA TYR A 8 9.00 0.32 -19.16
C TYR A 8 10.41 0.94 -19.12
N PRO A 9 10.54 2.20 -18.69
CA PRO A 9 11.84 2.85 -18.43
C PRO A 9 12.71 2.01 -17.49
N SER A 10 14.02 2.33 -17.45
CA SER A 10 15.00 1.74 -16.53
C SER A 10 14.51 1.73 -15.08
N LEU A 11 13.93 0.60 -14.65
CA LEU A 11 13.49 0.36 -13.28
C LEU A 11 14.70 -0.06 -12.45
N VAL A 12 14.88 0.57 -11.29
CA VAL A 12 15.86 0.11 -10.31
C VAL A 12 15.25 -1.02 -9.49
N MET A 13 15.94 -2.15 -9.40
CA MET A 13 15.54 -3.33 -8.65
C MET A 13 16.66 -3.78 -7.73
N GLY A 14 16.30 -4.29 -6.55
CA GLY A 14 17.24 -4.92 -5.63
C GLY A 14 17.41 -6.40 -5.96
N VAL A 15 18.66 -6.86 -6.02
CA VAL A 15 18.97 -8.30 -6.15
C VAL A 15 19.35 -8.82 -4.77
N VAL A 16 18.61 -9.81 -4.28
CA VAL A 16 18.84 -10.42 -2.97
C VAL A 16 19.92 -11.50 -3.11
N THR A 17 21.06 -11.32 -2.46
CA THR A 17 22.17 -12.28 -2.45
C THR A 17 22.16 -13.19 -1.21
N SER A 18 21.50 -12.76 -0.15
CA SER A 18 21.26 -13.54 1.07
C SER A 18 19.93 -13.11 1.70
N SER A 19 19.21 -14.05 2.32
CA SER A 19 17.93 -13.82 2.99
C SER A 19 17.81 -14.76 4.18
N ASN A 20 17.26 -14.28 5.29
CA ASN A 20 16.79 -15.10 6.41
C ASN A 20 15.27 -15.41 6.30
N ILE A 21 14.62 -14.94 5.24
CA ILE A 21 13.22 -15.18 4.94
C ILE A 21 13.13 -16.27 3.86
N THR A 22 12.36 -17.31 4.14
CA THR A 22 12.00 -18.33 3.17
C THR A 22 10.84 -17.82 2.33
N LEU A 23 11.07 -17.58 1.04
CA LEU A 23 9.98 -17.41 0.08
C LEU A 23 9.41 -18.80 -0.24
N VAL A 24 8.08 -18.92 -0.26
CA VAL A 24 7.42 -20.14 -0.76
C VAL A 24 7.75 -20.33 -2.24
N SER A 25 7.70 -21.57 -2.74
CA SER A 25 8.26 -21.99 -4.04
C SER A 25 7.74 -21.25 -5.28
N GLU A 26 6.65 -20.49 -5.15
CA GLU A 26 6.01 -19.75 -6.24
C GLU A 26 6.31 -18.24 -6.25
N VAL A 27 7.05 -17.73 -5.24
CA VAL A 27 7.38 -16.30 -5.13
C VAL A 27 8.87 -16.10 -5.42
N SER A 28 9.17 -15.51 -6.58
CA SER A 28 10.57 -15.21 -6.98
C SER A 28 11.08 -13.86 -6.50
N GLY A 29 10.22 -13.03 -5.88
CA GLY A 29 10.58 -11.71 -5.39
C GLY A 29 9.39 -10.91 -4.89
N ILE A 30 9.64 -9.65 -4.55
CA ILE A 30 8.64 -8.72 -4.00
C ILE A 30 8.59 -7.47 -4.87
N LEU A 31 7.38 -7.08 -5.27
CA LEU A 31 7.13 -5.79 -5.91
C LEU A 31 6.56 -4.81 -4.88
N GLY A 32 7.35 -3.82 -4.51
CA GLY A 32 6.91 -2.76 -3.60
C GLY A 32 5.95 -1.77 -4.28
N LEU A 33 4.75 -1.60 -3.72
CA LEU A 33 3.76 -0.59 -4.14
C LEU A 33 3.63 0.57 -3.14
N GLY A 34 4.52 0.63 -2.14
CA GLY A 34 4.57 1.68 -1.13
C GLY A 34 5.22 2.98 -1.62
N PHE A 35 5.26 3.97 -0.74
CA PHE A 35 5.87 5.27 -1.01
C PHE A 35 7.41 5.20 -0.99
N SER A 36 8.07 6.03 -1.80
CA SER A 36 9.54 6.07 -1.90
C SER A 36 10.23 6.31 -0.56
N ARG A 37 9.58 7.02 0.37
CA ARG A 37 10.10 7.31 1.70
C ARG A 37 10.33 6.05 2.55
N HIS A 38 9.60 4.97 2.29
CA HIS A 38 9.78 3.66 2.96
C HIS A 38 10.75 2.73 2.19
N SER A 39 11.23 3.11 1.01
CA SER A 39 12.06 2.25 0.17
C SER A 39 13.53 2.39 0.52
N GLU A 40 14.13 1.31 1.00
CA GLU A 40 15.59 1.19 1.22
C GLU A 40 16.39 1.38 -0.07
N ILE A 41 15.84 0.95 -1.22
CA ILE A 41 16.48 1.14 -2.52
C ILE A 41 16.51 2.64 -2.86
N SER A 42 15.41 3.35 -2.62
CA SER A 42 15.29 4.80 -2.84
C SER A 42 16.20 5.59 -1.89
N ALA A 43 16.45 5.08 -0.69
CA ALA A 43 17.40 5.70 0.25
C ALA A 43 18.87 5.55 -0.21
N ARG A 44 19.20 4.50 -0.97
CA ARG A 44 20.58 4.20 -1.40
C ARG A 44 20.92 4.69 -2.80
N ALA A 45 19.91 4.89 -3.66
CA ALA A 45 20.09 5.37 -5.01
C ALA A 45 19.15 6.56 -5.25
N ALA A 46 19.73 7.74 -5.42
CA ALA A 46 19.02 9.02 -5.55
C ALA A 46 18.02 9.09 -6.73
N SER A 47 18.04 8.12 -7.65
CA SER A 47 17.15 7.98 -8.80
C SER A 47 16.23 6.74 -8.74
N ALA A 48 16.25 5.97 -7.65
CA ALA A 48 15.44 4.77 -7.52
C ALA A 48 14.01 5.13 -7.08
N THR A 49 13.19 5.62 -8.01
CA THR A 49 11.75 5.80 -7.78
C THR A 49 11.04 4.44 -7.84
N PRO A 50 10.14 4.11 -6.90
CA PRO A 50 9.37 2.86 -6.91
C PRO A 50 8.60 2.66 -8.22
N PHE A 51 8.38 1.40 -8.59
CA PHE A 51 7.79 1.01 -9.87
C PHE A 51 6.55 1.83 -10.25
N PHE A 52 5.52 1.84 -9.40
CA PHE A 52 4.27 2.55 -9.68
C PHE A 52 4.49 4.06 -9.85
N SER A 53 5.25 4.67 -8.94
CA SER A 53 5.59 6.10 -8.99
C SER A 53 6.34 6.47 -10.27
N THR A 54 7.24 5.60 -10.74
CA THR A 54 7.96 5.79 -12.00
C THR A 54 7.00 5.81 -13.19
N LEU A 55 6.03 4.88 -13.25
CA LEU A 55 5.04 4.86 -14.32
C LEU A 55 4.15 6.10 -14.32
N ALA A 56 3.72 6.53 -13.13
CA ALA A 56 2.90 7.72 -12.96
C ALA A 56 3.67 9.00 -13.36
N GLN A 57 4.91 9.16 -12.88
CA GLN A 57 5.75 10.35 -13.16
C GLN A 57 6.11 10.48 -14.64
N GLN A 58 6.22 9.36 -15.35
CA GLN A 58 6.52 9.37 -16.78
C GLN A 58 5.28 9.47 -17.68
N GLY A 59 4.09 9.65 -17.11
CA GLY A 59 2.85 9.74 -17.89
C GLY A 59 2.52 8.47 -18.67
N ILE A 60 3.02 7.30 -18.21
CA ILE A 60 2.77 6.02 -18.86
C ILE A 60 1.33 5.54 -18.55
N LEU A 61 0.83 5.88 -17.37
CA LEU A 61 -0.50 5.51 -16.90
C LEU A 61 -1.55 6.52 -17.38
N ASP A 62 -2.67 6.04 -17.90
CA ASP A 62 -3.81 6.91 -18.27
C ASP A 62 -4.35 7.65 -17.04
N TYR A 63 -4.44 6.94 -15.91
CA TYR A 63 -4.71 7.49 -14.58
C TYR A 63 -3.64 7.05 -13.58
N PRO A 64 -3.14 7.92 -12.68
CA PRO A 64 -2.11 7.56 -11.71
C PRO A 64 -2.71 6.78 -10.52
N ILE A 65 -3.31 5.62 -10.82
CA ILE A 65 -3.94 4.70 -9.87
C ILE A 65 -3.53 3.26 -10.17
N PHE A 66 -3.61 2.41 -9.14
CA PHE A 66 -3.59 0.96 -9.28
C PHE A 66 -4.76 0.35 -8.52
N GLY A 67 -5.23 -0.81 -8.98
CA GLY A 67 -6.36 -1.52 -8.39
C GLY A 67 -5.97 -2.94 -8.02
N LEU A 68 -6.44 -3.40 -6.86
CA LEU A 68 -6.24 -4.75 -6.35
C LEU A 68 -7.60 -5.37 -6.04
N SER A 69 -7.92 -6.49 -6.69
CA SER A 69 -9.08 -7.33 -6.36
C SER A 69 -8.58 -8.67 -5.83
N LEU A 70 -8.58 -8.82 -4.51
CA LEU A 70 -8.09 -10.00 -3.81
C LEU A 70 -9.27 -10.86 -3.33
N LYS A 71 -9.77 -11.73 -4.21
CA LYS A 71 -10.88 -12.63 -3.88
C LYS A 71 -10.37 -13.96 -3.29
N ARG A 72 -11.02 -14.43 -2.22
CA ARG A 72 -10.76 -15.75 -1.64
C ARG A 72 -11.21 -16.83 -2.63
N ASN A 73 -10.32 -17.78 -2.95
CA ASN A 73 -10.60 -18.93 -3.82
C ASN A 73 -11.16 -18.58 -5.21
N ALA A 74 -10.85 -17.39 -5.73
CA ALA A 74 -11.30 -16.95 -7.04
C ALA A 74 -10.22 -16.12 -7.75
N THR A 75 -10.48 -15.73 -8.99
CA THR A 75 -9.60 -14.90 -9.80
C THR A 75 -9.32 -13.57 -9.09
N ARG A 76 -8.04 -13.23 -9.03
CA ARG A 76 -7.54 -11.96 -8.49
C ARG A 76 -7.07 -11.10 -9.64
N THR A 77 -7.22 -9.79 -9.52
CA THR A 77 -6.74 -8.86 -10.54
C THR A 77 -5.86 -7.78 -9.91
N PHE A 78 -4.78 -7.46 -10.61
CA PHE A 78 -3.94 -6.29 -10.37
C PHE A 78 -3.99 -5.43 -11.63
N THR A 79 -4.35 -4.17 -11.48
CA THR A 79 -4.48 -3.22 -12.58
C THR A 79 -3.65 -1.99 -12.31
N LEU A 80 -3.11 -1.41 -13.38
CA LEU A 80 -2.36 -0.16 -13.39
C LEU A 80 -3.04 0.76 -14.40
N GLY A 81 -3.17 2.04 -14.07
CA GLY A 81 -3.62 3.03 -15.04
C GLY A 81 -5.13 3.15 -15.19
N ALA A 82 -5.92 2.23 -14.63
CA ALA A 82 -7.38 2.22 -14.73
C ALA A 82 -8.00 1.31 -13.67
N ILE A 83 -9.30 1.51 -13.43
CA ILE A 83 -10.12 0.63 -12.58
C ILE A 83 -10.58 -0.59 -13.41
N ASP A 84 -10.56 -1.77 -12.80
CA ASP A 84 -11.16 -2.98 -13.36
C ASP A 84 -12.69 -2.93 -13.26
N VAL A 85 -13.37 -2.64 -14.38
CA VAL A 85 -14.84 -2.54 -14.44
C VAL A 85 -15.56 -3.87 -14.20
N SER A 86 -14.86 -5.00 -14.31
CA SER A 86 -15.43 -6.30 -13.93
C SER A 86 -15.52 -6.45 -12.39
N VAL A 87 -14.75 -5.64 -11.65
CA VAL A 87 -14.73 -5.59 -10.19
C VAL A 87 -15.60 -4.44 -9.68
N VAL A 88 -15.37 -3.23 -10.18
CA VAL A 88 -16.12 -2.02 -9.77
C VAL A 88 -17.26 -1.78 -10.75
N GLN A 89 -18.41 -2.39 -10.46
CA GLN A 89 -19.61 -2.29 -11.32
C GLN A 89 -20.43 -1.03 -11.05
N ASN A 90 -20.34 -0.46 -9.85
CA ASN A 90 -21.05 0.75 -9.47
C ASN A 90 -20.07 1.78 -8.88
N VAL A 91 -19.65 2.72 -9.72
CA VAL A 91 -18.71 3.77 -9.34
C VAL A 91 -19.24 4.71 -8.25
N SER A 92 -20.56 4.82 -8.11
CA SER A 92 -21.18 5.63 -7.05
C SER A 92 -21.01 5.02 -5.66
N GLN A 93 -20.58 3.75 -5.56
CA GLN A 93 -20.26 3.10 -4.29
C GLN A 93 -18.77 3.22 -3.92
N VAL A 94 -17.95 3.83 -4.76
CA VAL A 94 -16.53 4.06 -4.45
C VAL A 94 -16.40 5.16 -3.40
N VAL A 95 -15.75 4.83 -2.29
CA VAL A 95 -15.43 5.79 -1.23
C VAL A 95 -13.93 6.10 -1.27
N TRP A 96 -13.61 7.38 -1.33
CA TRP A 96 -12.23 7.87 -1.27
C TRP A 96 -11.90 8.24 0.18
N ASN A 97 -10.79 7.69 0.66
CA ASN A 97 -10.25 8.03 1.98
C ASN A 97 -8.91 8.73 1.78
N GLU A 98 -8.71 9.84 2.49
CA GLU A 98 -7.42 10.51 2.50
C GLU A 98 -6.36 9.61 3.14
N VAL A 99 -5.20 9.52 2.48
CA VAL A 99 -4.04 8.82 3.03
C VAL A 99 -3.45 9.68 4.16
N VAL A 100 -3.17 9.06 5.30
CA VAL A 100 -2.56 9.74 6.44
C VAL A 100 -1.10 10.09 6.13
N SER A 101 -0.75 11.37 6.31
CA SER A 101 0.63 11.84 6.27
C SER A 101 1.32 11.66 7.62
N PHE A 102 2.63 11.42 7.58
CA PHE A 102 3.51 11.26 8.73
C PHE A 102 4.56 12.37 8.73
N SER A 103 4.77 13.00 9.88
CA SER A 103 5.85 13.98 10.04
C SER A 103 7.22 13.37 9.68
N PRO A 104 8.16 14.17 9.13
CA PRO A 104 9.55 13.77 8.97
C PRO A 104 10.14 13.21 10.27
N ILE A 105 11.01 12.19 10.18
CA ILE A 105 11.69 11.60 11.33
C ILE A 105 13.16 12.00 11.30
N GLY A 106 13.71 12.45 12.42
CA GLY A 106 15.12 12.82 12.55
C GLY A 106 15.51 13.98 11.64
N THR A 107 16.54 13.79 10.81
CA THR A 107 17.11 14.81 9.92
C THR A 107 16.45 14.86 8.52
N GLN A 108 15.33 14.14 8.32
CA GLN A 108 14.61 14.15 7.05
C GLN A 108 14.09 15.56 6.71
N THR A 109 14.53 16.10 5.57
CA THR A 109 14.09 17.40 5.03
C THR A 109 13.67 17.23 3.57
N ASN A 110 12.72 18.04 3.09
CA ASN A 110 12.19 17.99 1.71
C ASN A 110 11.72 16.60 1.24
N ILE A 111 11.09 15.83 2.14
CA ILE A 111 10.58 14.49 1.84
C ILE A 111 9.06 14.47 1.79
N SER A 112 8.49 13.53 1.03
CA SER A 112 7.06 13.26 1.04
C SER A 112 6.54 13.01 2.45
N GLY A 113 5.39 13.60 2.79
CA GLY A 113 4.67 13.29 4.02
C GLY A 113 4.13 11.86 4.06
N TYR A 114 4.01 11.17 2.91
CA TYR A 114 3.46 9.84 2.85
C TYR A 114 4.53 8.76 3.03
N PHE A 115 4.27 7.85 3.95
CA PHE A 115 5.17 6.75 4.31
C PHE A 115 4.53 5.39 3.99
N TYR A 116 3.24 5.24 4.30
CA TYR A 116 2.45 4.02 4.14
C TYR A 116 1.08 4.31 3.54
N TRP A 117 0.44 3.29 2.95
CA TRP A 117 -0.98 3.33 2.58
C TRP A 117 -1.84 3.18 3.83
N VAL A 118 -2.03 4.28 4.55
CA VAL A 118 -2.74 4.31 5.83
C VAL A 118 -3.94 5.22 5.76
N ILE A 119 -5.07 4.79 6.33
CA ILE A 119 -6.29 5.58 6.47
C ILE A 119 -6.66 5.76 7.94
N ARG A 120 -7.45 6.79 8.25
CA ARG A 120 -8.03 6.95 9.60
C ARG A 120 -9.18 5.96 9.78
N MET A 121 -9.26 5.37 10.98
CA MET A 121 -10.31 4.42 11.33
C MET A 121 -11.05 4.93 12.56
N SER A 122 -12.32 5.33 12.39
CA SER A 122 -13.17 5.85 13.47
C SER A 122 -13.90 4.74 14.24
N SER A 123 -14.16 3.61 13.58
CA SER A 123 -14.91 2.50 14.15
C SER A 123 -14.64 1.20 13.40
N PHE A 124 -14.85 0.08 14.07
CA PHE A 124 -14.97 -1.24 13.44
C PHE A 124 -16.26 -1.91 13.95
N ALA A 125 -16.69 -3.00 13.33
CA ALA A 125 -17.87 -3.72 13.77
C ALA A 125 -17.61 -5.23 13.86
N VAL A 126 -18.12 -5.85 14.92
CA VAL A 126 -18.10 -7.30 15.13
C VAL A 126 -19.54 -7.77 15.29
N ASN A 127 -19.97 -8.68 14.42
CA ASN A 127 -21.34 -9.20 14.41
C ASN A 127 -22.44 -8.10 14.38
N GLY A 128 -22.20 -7.02 13.65
CA GLY A 128 -23.12 -5.88 13.53
C GLY A 128 -23.05 -4.86 14.68
N THR A 129 -22.37 -5.16 15.77
CA THR A 129 -22.13 -4.21 16.86
C THR A 129 -20.90 -3.36 16.54
N GLN A 130 -21.04 -2.04 16.62
CA GLN A 130 -19.97 -1.09 16.35
C GLN A 130 -19.13 -0.82 17.61
N TYR A 131 -17.81 -0.75 17.43
CA TYR A 131 -16.81 -0.46 18.44
C TYR A 131 -15.90 0.68 18.00
N THR A 132 -15.41 1.45 18.96
CA THR A 132 -14.41 2.50 18.73
C THR A 132 -13.02 1.92 18.99
N PRO A 133 -12.11 1.89 17.99
CA PRO A 133 -10.76 1.36 18.15
C PRO A 133 -9.92 2.21 19.09
N GLN A 134 -9.10 1.56 19.92
CA GLN A 134 -8.19 2.26 20.83
C GLN A 134 -6.86 2.61 20.14
N PRO A 135 -6.47 3.90 20.06
CA PRO A 135 -5.24 4.30 19.38
C PRO A 135 -4.00 3.72 20.08
N THR A 136 -3.17 2.99 19.35
CA THR A 136 -1.89 2.44 19.86
C THR A 136 -0.82 3.52 20.05
N TYR A 137 -0.93 4.63 19.29
CA TYR A 137 -0.01 5.75 19.34
C TYR A 137 -0.79 7.06 19.57
N PRO A 138 -1.14 7.40 20.82
CA PRO A 138 -1.70 8.71 21.16
C PRO A 138 -0.60 9.77 20.99
N GLY A 139 -0.43 10.24 19.76
CA GLY A 139 0.64 11.15 19.37
C GLY A 139 0.25 11.97 18.13
N PRO A 140 1.20 12.34 17.25
CA PRO A 140 1.09 13.48 16.31
C PRO A 140 -0.07 13.44 15.30
N ASN A 141 -0.86 12.36 15.25
CA ASN A 141 -2.02 12.21 14.38
C ASN A 141 -3.35 12.51 15.08
N GLY A 142 -3.34 13.14 16.26
CA GLY A 142 -4.55 13.64 16.93
C GLY A 142 -5.38 12.56 17.61
N ASN A 143 -4.71 11.58 18.25
CA ASN A 143 -5.36 10.48 18.98
C ASN A 143 -6.39 9.67 18.17
N SER A 144 -6.23 9.62 16.84
CA SER A 144 -7.07 8.76 16.00
C SER A 144 -6.41 7.41 15.75
N SER A 145 -7.20 6.34 15.80
CA SER A 145 -6.78 5.04 15.30
C SER A 145 -6.59 5.08 13.78
N ILE A 146 -5.62 4.33 13.29
CA ILE A 146 -5.24 4.28 11.88
C ILE A 146 -5.17 2.82 11.43
N ALA A 147 -5.45 2.57 10.15
CA ALA A 147 -5.38 1.25 9.54
C ALA A 147 -4.38 1.26 8.38
N LEU A 148 -3.41 0.36 8.42
CA LEU A 148 -2.48 0.10 7.33
C LEU A 148 -3.11 -0.85 6.32
N LEU A 149 -3.12 -0.47 5.05
CA LEU A 149 -3.53 -1.32 3.94
C LEU A 149 -2.29 -2.01 3.37
N ASP A 150 -2.04 -3.24 3.81
CA ASP A 150 -0.87 -4.03 3.41
C ASP A 150 -1.28 -5.38 2.80
N VAL A 151 -1.06 -5.51 1.49
CA VAL A 151 -1.36 -6.75 0.74
C VAL A 151 -0.26 -7.80 0.81
N GLY A 152 0.89 -7.46 1.41
CA GLY A 152 1.96 -8.40 1.72
C GLY A 152 1.74 -9.19 3.01
N THR A 153 0.76 -8.79 3.83
CA THR A 153 0.44 -9.41 5.12
C THR A 153 -0.85 -10.23 5.04
N THR A 154 -0.82 -11.46 5.57
CA THR A 154 -2.01 -12.32 5.61
C THR A 154 -2.78 -12.13 6.91
N GLY A 155 -4.05 -11.77 6.83
CA GLY A 155 -4.94 -11.64 7.98
C GLY A 155 -5.28 -10.19 8.30
N LEU A 156 -6.02 -9.99 9.40
CA LEU A 156 -6.34 -8.68 9.95
C LEU A 156 -5.75 -8.62 11.35
N TYR A 157 -4.95 -7.59 11.61
CA TYR A 157 -4.27 -7.39 12.87
C TYR A 157 -4.70 -6.06 13.47
N GLY A 158 -4.80 -6.03 14.79
CA GLY A 158 -5.14 -4.85 15.55
C GLY A 158 -4.44 -4.84 16.90
N PRO A 159 -4.59 -3.75 17.67
CA PRO A 159 -4.14 -3.68 19.04
C PRO A 159 -4.71 -4.84 19.85
N TYR A 160 -3.93 -5.39 20.78
CA TYR A 160 -4.38 -6.50 21.63
C TYR A 160 -5.74 -6.20 22.27
N GLN A 161 -5.93 -4.97 22.75
CA GLN A 161 -7.16 -4.50 23.40
C GLN A 161 -8.39 -4.58 22.49
N ASP A 162 -8.22 -4.39 21.17
CA ASP A 162 -9.31 -4.42 20.20
C ASP A 162 -9.55 -5.86 19.66
N VAL A 163 -8.59 -6.77 19.84
CA VAL A 163 -8.64 -8.15 19.30
C VAL A 163 -9.03 -9.18 20.38
N SER A 164 -8.69 -8.93 21.65
CA SER A 164 -8.94 -9.88 22.75
C SER A 164 -10.36 -9.81 23.34
N SER A 165 -11.21 -8.90 22.85
CA SER A 165 -12.55 -8.62 23.37
C SER A 165 -13.60 -9.62 22.91
#